data_AF-A0A2R6T6K0-F1
#
_entry.id   AF-A0A2R6T6K0-F1
#
_cell.length_a   1.000
_cell.length_b   1.000
_cell.length_c   1.000
_cell.angle_alpha   90.00
_cell.angle_beta   90.00
_cell.angle_gamma   90.00
#
_symmetry.space_group_name_H-M   'P 1'
#
loop_
_entity.id
_entity.type
_entity.pdbx_description
1 polymer ?
#
loop_
_entity_poly.entity_id
_entity_poly.type
_entity_poly.pdbx_seq_one_letter_code
_entity_poly.pdbx_strand_id
1 'polypeptide(L)'
;MDPKKLSALSRNKIISFNTQDAHAAGRIYYKLRKEGETISEIDTIIAGMAKNRNLELITRDKDFSKIKEIEKTIYKTKNQN
;
A
#
# COMPACT_ATOMS: atom_id res chain seq x y z
N MET A 1 -6.22 24.28 -3.95
CA MET A 1 -6.02 22.83 -4.18
C MET A 1 -5.95 22.60 -5.69
N ASP A 2 -4.96 21.86 -6.21
CA ASP A 2 -4.75 21.67 -7.66
C ASP A 2 -5.97 20.97 -8.31
N PRO A 3 -6.64 21.58 -9.31
CA PRO A 3 -7.81 21.00 -9.99
C PRO A 3 -7.56 19.60 -10.56
N LYS A 4 -6.34 19.30 -11.01
CA LYS A 4 -5.98 17.98 -11.53
C LYS A 4 -6.09 16.91 -10.44
N LYS A 5 -5.72 17.23 -9.19
CA LYS A 5 -5.82 16.31 -8.04
C LYS A 5 -7.28 16.04 -7.66
N LEU A 6 -8.13 17.07 -7.66
CA LEU A 6 -9.57 16.92 -7.42
C LEU A 6 -10.23 16.01 -8.48
N SER A 7 -9.85 16.17 -9.74
CA SER A 7 -10.36 15.32 -10.83
C SER A 7 -9.97 13.84 -10.67
N ALA A 8 -8.80 13.55 -10.09
CA ALA A 8 -8.38 12.18 -9.87
C ALA A 8 -9.20 11.51 -8.76
N LEU A 9 -9.55 12.25 -7.71
CA LEU A 9 -10.37 11.75 -6.61
C LEU A 9 -11.80 11.44 -7.07
N SER A 10 -12.39 12.25 -7.95
CA SER A 10 -13.74 11.99 -8.46
C SER A 10 -13.83 10.79 -9.40
N ARG A 11 -12.72 10.39 -10.03
CA ARG A 11 -12.65 9.22 -10.93
C ARG A 11 -12.36 7.90 -10.22
N ASN A 12 -11.95 7.94 -8.96
CA ASN A 12 -11.55 6.74 -8.22
C ASN A 12 -12.47 6.52 -7.02
N LYS A 13 -12.67 5.25 -6.67
CA LYS A 13 -13.38 4.90 -5.44
C LYS A 13 -12.49 5.21 -4.24
N ILE A 14 -12.93 6.14 -3.39
CA ILE A 14 -12.30 6.39 -2.10
C ILE A 14 -12.77 5.31 -1.13
N ILE A 15 -11.82 4.66 -0.48
CA ILE A 15 -12.08 3.59 0.46
C ILE A 15 -11.61 4.05 1.84
N SER A 16 -12.53 4.14 2.80
CA SER A 16 -12.21 4.52 4.17
C SER A 16 -11.54 3.36 4.91
N PHE A 17 -10.50 3.66 5.69
CA PHE A 17 -9.83 2.72 6.59
C PHE A 17 -10.75 2.28 7.73
N ASN A 18 -10.66 1.02 8.14
CA ASN A 18 -11.45 0.46 9.25
C ASN A 18 -10.60 -0.41 10.21
N THR A 19 -11.23 -0.89 11.27
CA THR A 19 -10.56 -1.72 12.30
C THR A 19 -9.98 -3.02 11.75
N GLN A 20 -10.64 -3.65 10.77
CA GLN A 20 -10.13 -4.89 10.16
C GLN A 20 -8.86 -4.63 9.35
N ASP A 21 -8.79 -3.50 8.64
CA ASP A 21 -7.58 -3.05 7.95
C ASP A 21 -6.46 -2.78 8.96
N ALA A 22 -6.78 -2.14 10.11
CA ALA A 22 -5.82 -1.88 11.19
C ALA A 22 -5.22 -3.18 11.76
N HIS A 23 -6.06 -4.20 11.99
CA HIS A 23 -5.58 -5.51 12.43
C HIS A 23 -4.66 -6.17 11.41
N ALA A 24 -4.98 -6.06 10.12
CA ALA A 24 -4.11 -6.56 9.05
C ALA A 24 -2.77 -5.82 9.00
N ALA A 25 -2.79 -4.49 9.09
CA ALA A 25 -1.58 -3.66 9.14
C ALA A 25 -0.71 -4.02 10.36
N GLY A 26 -1.30 -4.18 11.54
CA GLY A 26 -0.57 -4.57 12.76
C GLY A 26 0.11 -5.93 12.64
N ARG A 27 -0.54 -6.91 12.00
CA ARG A 27 0.09 -8.22 11.72
C ARG A 27 1.28 -8.10 10.78
N ILE A 28 1.15 -7.33 9.71
CA ILE A 28 2.24 -7.07 8.75
C ILE A 28 3.40 -6.39 9.47
N TYR A 29 3.13 -5.33 10.23
CA TYR A 29 4.13 -4.60 11.01
C TYR A 29 4.90 -5.51 11.96
N TYR A 30 4.17 -6.30 12.77
CA TYR A 30 4.78 -7.24 13.70
C TYR A 30 5.68 -8.25 13.00
N LYS A 31 5.22 -8.79 11.86
CA LYS A 31 5.98 -9.77 11.08
C LYS A 31 7.27 -9.18 10.53
N LEU A 32 7.21 -8.01 9.88
CA LEU A 32 8.39 -7.33 9.37
C LEU A 32 9.40 -7.06 10.49
N ARG A 33 8.93 -6.49 11.61
CA ARG A 33 9.74 -6.25 12.81
C ARG A 33 10.43 -7.51 13.32
N LYS A 34 9.71 -8.64 13.36
CA LYS A 34 10.25 -9.94 13.79
C LYS A 34 11.32 -10.47 12.84
N GLU A 35 11.20 -10.17 11.54
CA GLU A 35 12.15 -10.56 10.49
C GLU A 35 13.34 -9.58 10.37
N GLY A 36 13.39 -8.51 11.19
CA GLY A 36 14.41 -7.48 11.12
C GLY A 36 14.20 -6.45 9.99
N GLU A 37 13.04 -6.51 9.33
CA GLU A 37 12.65 -5.62 8.25
C GLU A 37 11.76 -4.48 8.77
N THR A 38 11.81 -3.33 8.10
CA THR A 38 10.89 -2.21 8.36
C THR A 38 10.48 -1.53 7.05
N ILE A 39 9.28 -0.96 7.08
CA ILE A 39 8.73 -0.03 6.08
C ILE A 39 8.02 1.10 6.83
N SER A 40 7.61 2.15 6.13
CA SER A 40 6.89 3.26 6.78
C SER A 40 5.54 2.82 7.37
N GLU A 41 5.07 3.56 8.38
CA GLU A 41 3.78 3.27 9.04
C GLU A 41 2.60 3.42 8.06
N ILE A 42 2.65 4.41 7.18
CA ILE A 42 1.63 4.63 6.15
C ILE A 42 1.64 3.50 5.13
N ASP A 43 2.81 3.03 4.69
CA ASP A 43 2.91 1.89 3.78
C ASP A 43 2.39 0.61 4.42
N THR A 44 2.63 0.44 5.73
CA THR A 44 2.07 -0.68 6.50
C THR A 44 0.53 -0.62 6.52
N ILE A 45 -0.04 0.58 6.73
CA ILE A 45 -1.51 0.79 6.69
C ILE A 45 -2.06 0.48 5.29
N ILE A 46 -1.43 0.99 4.24
CA ILE A 46 -1.83 0.73 2.85
C ILE A 46 -1.78 -0.77 2.54
N ALA A 47 -0.70 -1.45 2.95
CA ALA A 47 -0.56 -2.89 2.78
C ALA A 47 -1.62 -3.68 3.57
N GLY A 48 -1.95 -3.24 4.79
CA GLY A 48 -3.03 -3.81 5.60
C GLY A 48 -4.38 -3.71 4.91
N MET A 49 -4.70 -2.54 4.34
CA MET A 49 -5.92 -2.34 3.55
C MET A 49 -5.95 -3.24 2.31
N ALA A 50 -4.86 -3.29 1.55
CA ALA A 50 -4.77 -4.14 0.36
C ALA A 50 -4.97 -5.61 0.72
N LYS A 51 -4.30 -6.09 1.78
CA LYS A 51 -4.43 -7.46 2.28
C LYS A 51 -5.87 -7.78 2.70
N ASN A 52 -6.44 -6.97 3.57
CA ASN A 52 -7.75 -7.23 4.17
C ASN A 52 -8.88 -7.23 3.13
N ARG A 53 -8.70 -6.50 2.03
CA ARG A 53 -9.71 -6.31 0.99
C ARG A 53 -9.43 -7.11 -0.27
N ASN A 54 -8.41 -7.96 -0.28
CA ASN A 54 -7.96 -8.71 -1.46
C ASN A 54 -7.76 -7.82 -2.69
N LEU A 55 -7.12 -6.66 -2.48
CA LEU A 55 -6.79 -5.71 -3.55
C LEU A 55 -5.32 -5.86 -3.93
N GLU A 56 -5.02 -5.69 -5.22
CA GLU A 56 -3.65 -5.55 -5.69
C GLU A 56 -3.14 -4.13 -5.45
N LEU A 57 -1.96 -4.01 -4.84
CA LEU A 57 -1.30 -2.73 -4.66
C LEU A 57 -0.46 -2.35 -5.88
N ILE A 58 -0.86 -1.27 -6.55
CA ILE A 58 -0.09 -0.66 -7.63
C ILE A 58 0.83 0.42 -7.06
N THR A 59 2.14 0.23 -7.15
CA THR A 59 3.11 1.16 -6.56
C THR A 59 4.38 1.31 -7.39
N ARG A 60 5.11 2.42 -7.16
CA ARG A 60 6.51 2.59 -7.63
C ARG A 60 7.52 2.35 -6.51
N ASP A 61 7.04 2.23 -5.28
CA ASP A 61 7.87 2.03 -4.11
C ASP A 61 8.24 0.54 -3.98
N LYS A 62 9.55 0.28 -3.95
CA LYS A 62 10.09 -1.06 -3.85
C LYS A 62 10.04 -1.62 -2.44
N ASP A 63 9.83 -0.80 -1.41
CA ASP A 63 9.78 -1.29 -0.02
C ASP A 63 8.64 -2.28 0.20
N PHE A 64 7.53 -2.15 -0.54
CA PHE A 64 6.44 -3.13 -0.54
C PHE A 64 6.87 -4.53 -0.98
N SER A 65 8.04 -4.69 -1.64
CA SER A 65 8.60 -6.01 -1.97
C SER A 65 8.87 -6.87 -0.72
N LYS A 66 9.19 -6.25 0.42
CA LYS A 66 9.40 -6.91 1.72
C LYS A 66 8.14 -7.63 2.24
N ILE A 67 6.95 -7.18 1.84
CA ILE A 67 5.66 -7.72 2.31
C ILE A 67 5.21 -8.87 1.41
N LYS A 68 5.47 -10.11 1.81
CA LYS A 68 5.12 -11.32 1.01
C LYS A 68 3.62 -11.62 0.95
N GLU A 69 2.81 -11.02 1.82
CA GLU A 69 1.43 -11.43 2.04
C GLU A 69 0.41 -10.69 1.16
N ILE A 70 0.85 -9.68 0.41
CA ILE A 70 -0.02 -8.87 -0.46
C ILE A 70 0.28 -9.12 -1.93
N GLU A 71 -0.76 -9.06 -2.75
CA GLU A 71 -0.63 -8.93 -4.20
C GLU A 71 -0.19 -7.51 -4.54
N LYS A 72 0.80 -7.37 -5.43
CA LYS A 72 1.37 -6.06 -5.78
C LYS A 72 2.03 -6.09 -7.17
N THR A 73 1.90 -4.97 -7.87
CA THR A 73 2.67 -4.67 -9.08
C THR A 73 3.54 -3.45 -8.84
N ILE A 74 4.87 -3.65 -8.95
CA ILE A 74 5.87 -2.59 -8.82
C ILE A 74 6.20 -2.04 -10.21
N TYR A 75 5.74 -0.82 -10.52
CA TYR A 75 6.03 -0.15 -11.79
C TYR A 75 7.43 0.47 -11.78
N LYS A 76 8.22 0.15 -12.81
CA LYS A 76 9.44 0.89 -13.15
C LYS A 76 9.08 1.92 -14.22
N THR A 77 9.45 3.18 -14.02
CA THR A 77 9.38 4.16 -15.10
C THR A 77 10.29 3.68 -16.23
N LYS A 78 9.81 3.61 -17.47
CA LYS A 78 10.71 3.46 -18.63
C LYS A 78 11.63 4.68 -18.62
N ASN A 79 12.94 4.49 -18.64
CA ASN A 79 13.87 5.55 -18.98
C ASN A 79 13.45 6.07 -20.36
N GLN A 80 13.09 7.34 -20.44
CA GLN A 80 12.98 8.03 -21.73
C GLN A 80 14.43 8.21 -22.20
N ASN A 81 14.86 7.36 -23.14
CA ASN A 81 16.06 7.60 -23.95
C ASN A 81 15.73 8.66 -24.99
#